data_AF-A0A1I8AD47-F1
#
_entry.id   AF-A0A1I8AD47-F1
#
_cell.length_a   1.000
_cell.length_b   1.000
_cell.length_c   1.000
_cell.angle_alpha   90.00
_cell.angle_beta   90.00
_cell.angle_gamma   90.00
#
_symmetry.space_group_name_H-M   'P 1'
#
loop_
_entity.id
_entity.type
_entity.pdbx_description
1 polymer ?
#
loop_
_entity_poly.entity_id
_entity_poly.type
_entity_poly.pdbx_seq_one_letter_code
_entity_poly.pdbx_strand_id
1 'polypeptide(L)'
;MTKGSEKMPEGDYEKGKKIFKQRCAQCHVIDSLATKTGPTLNGVVGRKSGSIADFPYSAANKNKKADERADLIKYIEVEAKKAPSS
;
A
#
# COMPACT_ATOMS: atom_id res chain seq x y z
N MET A 1 15.47 -5.55 19.98
CA MET A 1 14.10 -5.55 20.54
C MET A 1 13.14 -6.07 19.48
N THR A 2 12.67 -7.30 19.66
CA THR A 2 11.77 -8.04 18.77
C THR A 2 10.30 -7.79 19.17
N LYS A 3 9.52 -7.13 18.31
CA LYS A 3 8.05 -7.22 18.38
C LYS A 3 7.46 -6.93 17.00
N GLY A 4 7.29 -7.98 16.21
CA GLY A 4 6.71 -7.90 14.86
C GLY A 4 6.18 -9.24 14.35
N SER A 5 6.02 -10.22 15.23
CA SER A 5 5.57 -11.58 14.92
C SER A 5 4.27 -11.89 15.68
N GLU A 6 3.37 -10.92 15.80
CA GLU A 6 1.97 -11.22 16.07
C GLU A 6 1.38 -11.77 14.77
N LYS A 7 0.87 -12.99 14.83
CA LYS A 7 0.34 -13.76 13.71
C LYS A 7 -0.79 -12.94 13.05
N MET A 8 -0.49 -12.28 11.93
CA MET A 8 -1.52 -11.56 11.17
C MET A 8 -2.58 -12.56 10.74
N PRO A 9 -3.88 -12.22 10.85
CA PRO A 9 -4.95 -13.11 10.42
C PRO A 9 -4.81 -13.40 8.93
N GLU A 10 -5.34 -14.55 8.52
CA GLU A 10 -5.37 -14.91 7.11
C GLU A 10 -6.19 -13.86 6.32
N GLY A 11 -5.71 -13.52 5.13
CA GLY A 11 -6.36 -12.51 4.30
C GLY A 11 -7.65 -13.05 3.69
N ASP A 12 -8.70 -12.24 3.70
CA ASP A 12 -9.96 -12.52 3.00
C ASP A 12 -9.99 -11.76 1.67
N TYR A 13 -9.97 -12.49 0.57
CA TYR A 13 -9.93 -11.92 -0.77
C TYR A 13 -11.14 -11.03 -1.09
N GLU A 14 -12.35 -11.48 -0.77
CA GLU A 14 -13.57 -10.72 -1.11
C GLU A 14 -13.70 -9.46 -0.25
N LYS A 15 -13.32 -9.53 1.04
CA LYS A 15 -13.23 -8.32 1.88
C LYS A 15 -12.17 -7.37 1.37
N GLY A 16 -10.97 -7.87 1.04
CA GLY A 16 -9.88 -7.06 0.49
C GLY A 16 -10.27 -6.34 -0.81
N LYS A 17 -10.93 -7.06 -1.72
CA LYS A 17 -11.47 -6.52 -2.97
C LYS A 17 -12.49 -5.41 -2.74
N LYS A 18 -13.40 -5.58 -1.77
CA LYS A 18 -14.37 -4.54 -1.40
C LYS A 18 -13.67 -3.29 -0.85
N ILE A 19 -12.73 -3.46 0.08
CA ILE A 19 -11.95 -2.36 0.65
C ILE A 19 -11.18 -1.62 -0.43
N PHE A 20 -10.51 -2.34 -1.33
CA PHE A 20 -9.76 -1.74 -2.43
C PHE A 20 -10.66 -0.86 -3.31
N LYS A 21 -11.83 -1.35 -3.70
CA LYS A 21 -12.80 -0.57 -4.50
C LYS A 21 -13.25 0.70 -3.77
N GLN A 22 -13.48 0.62 -2.47
CA GLN A 22 -14.01 1.72 -1.67
C GLN A 22 -12.97 2.78 -1.30
N ARG A 23 -11.71 2.37 -1.06
CA ARG A 23 -10.69 3.24 -0.45
C ARG A 23 -9.47 3.47 -1.33
N CYS A 24 -9.21 2.63 -2.33
CA CYS A 24 -7.95 2.66 -3.09
C CYS A 24 -8.16 2.95 -4.59
N ALA A 25 -9.21 2.41 -5.19
CA ALA A 25 -9.43 2.41 -6.65
C ALA A 25 -9.64 3.80 -7.26
N GLN A 26 -10.03 4.80 -6.44
CA GLN A 26 -10.12 6.19 -6.88
C GLN A 26 -8.74 6.75 -7.26
N CYS A 27 -7.70 6.40 -6.49
CA CYS A 27 -6.36 6.95 -6.66
C CYS A 27 -5.39 5.96 -7.32
N HIS A 28 -5.65 4.66 -7.26
CA HIS A 28 -4.74 3.62 -7.72
C HIS A 28 -5.39 2.68 -8.74
N VAL A 29 -4.55 2.02 -9.53
CA VAL A 29 -4.90 0.88 -10.38
C VAL A 29 -4.16 -0.36 -9.89
N ILE A 30 -4.71 -1.54 -10.14
CA ILE A 30 -4.11 -2.82 -9.72
C ILE A 30 -3.95 -3.82 -10.88
N ASP A 31 -4.60 -3.53 -12.00
CA ASP A 31 -4.74 -4.36 -13.20
C ASP A 31 -3.85 -3.89 -14.36
N SER A 32 -3.14 -2.78 -14.20
CA SER A 32 -2.20 -2.26 -15.19
C SER A 32 -1.03 -1.52 -14.53
N LEU A 33 -0.04 -1.12 -15.34
CA LEU A 33 1.08 -0.28 -14.91
C LEU A 33 0.79 1.21 -14.99
N ALA A 34 -0.44 1.61 -15.38
CA ALA A 34 -0.81 3.01 -15.47
C ALA A 34 -0.73 3.70 -14.10
N THR A 35 -0.49 5.01 -14.09
CA THR A 35 -0.56 5.84 -12.88
C THR A 35 -1.80 6.72 -12.94
N LYS A 36 -2.32 7.09 -11.77
CA LYS A 36 -3.40 8.06 -11.60
C LYS A 36 -2.91 9.12 -10.61
N THR A 37 -3.78 9.59 -9.72
CA THR A 37 -3.40 10.37 -8.53
C THR A 37 -2.33 9.67 -7.70
N GLY A 38 -2.38 8.33 -7.62
CA GLY A 38 -1.38 7.47 -7.02
C GLY A 38 -0.70 6.54 -8.04
N PRO A 39 0.43 5.93 -7.68
CA PRO A 39 1.11 4.95 -8.54
C PRO A 39 0.31 3.66 -8.66
N THR A 40 0.60 2.83 -9.66
CA THR A 40 0.04 1.47 -9.72
C THR A 40 0.35 0.67 -8.46
N LEU A 41 -0.60 -0.13 -8.00
CA LEU A 41 -0.43 -1.12 -6.92
C LEU A 41 -0.27 -2.55 -7.46
N ASN A 42 -0.24 -2.72 -8.79
CA ASN A 42 0.14 -3.99 -9.40
C ASN A 42 1.56 -4.35 -8.97
N GLY A 43 1.75 -5.57 -8.44
CA GLY A 43 3.04 -6.05 -7.95
C GLY A 43 3.61 -5.25 -6.77
N VAL A 44 2.77 -4.63 -5.93
CA VAL A 44 3.25 -3.79 -4.82
C VAL A 44 3.96 -4.58 -3.71
N VAL A 45 3.56 -5.83 -3.46
CA VAL A 45 4.21 -6.70 -2.47
C VAL A 45 5.59 -7.10 -2.99
N GLY A 46 6.65 -6.84 -2.20
CA GLY A 46 8.03 -7.07 -2.59
C GLY A 46 8.66 -5.92 -3.37
N ARG A 47 7.89 -4.89 -3.78
CA ARG A 47 8.42 -3.76 -4.53
C ARG A 47 8.91 -2.66 -3.60
N LYS A 48 10.14 -2.18 -3.84
CA LYS A 48 10.72 -1.04 -3.12
C LYS A 48 9.78 0.17 -3.16
N SER A 49 9.55 0.81 -2.02
CA SER A 49 8.74 2.03 -1.94
C SER A 49 9.35 3.15 -2.79
N GLY A 50 8.50 3.98 -3.40
CA GLY A 50 8.95 5.13 -4.18
C GLY A 50 9.79 4.82 -5.42
N SER A 51 9.66 3.61 -6.00
CA SER A 51 10.53 3.13 -7.07
C SER A 51 9.95 3.17 -8.49
N ILE A 52 8.67 3.50 -8.66
CA ILE A 52 8.09 3.64 -10.00
C ILE A 52 8.67 4.90 -10.65
N ALA A 53 9.26 4.72 -11.82
CA ALA A 53 9.79 5.81 -12.63
C ALA A 53 8.70 6.84 -12.94
N ASP A 54 9.09 8.11 -13.01
CA ASP A 54 8.23 9.23 -13.42
C ASP A 54 7.00 9.51 -12.52
N PHE A 55 6.86 8.84 -11.37
CA PHE A 55 5.88 9.19 -10.35
C PHE A 55 6.50 10.13 -9.29
N PRO A 56 5.91 11.31 -9.02
CA PRO A 56 6.46 12.29 -8.08
C PRO A 56 6.19 11.88 -6.62
N TYR A 57 6.99 10.96 -6.09
CA TYR A 57 6.90 10.57 -4.68
C TYR A 57 7.41 11.66 -3.74
N SER A 58 6.74 11.80 -2.59
CA SER A 58 7.26 12.58 -1.46
C SER A 58 8.56 11.96 -0.91
N ALA A 59 9.42 12.78 -0.30
CA ALA A 59 10.64 12.30 0.35
C ALA A 59 10.35 11.25 1.42
N ALA A 60 9.24 11.39 2.15
CA ALA A 60 8.80 10.41 3.13
C ALA A 60 8.54 9.05 2.47
N ASN A 61 7.86 9.01 1.31
CA ASN A 61 7.51 7.77 0.63
C ASN A 61 8.74 7.07 0.01
N LYS A 62 9.69 7.83 -0.56
CA LYS A 62 10.96 7.30 -1.11
C LYS A 62 11.83 6.61 -0.06
N ASN A 63 11.76 7.05 1.20
CA ASN A 63 12.59 6.53 2.29
C ASN A 63 11.91 5.43 3.12
N LYS A 64 10.67 5.04 2.81
CA LYS A 64 10.01 3.91 3.51
C LYS A 64 10.54 2.57 2.99
N LYS A 65 10.87 1.66 3.91
CA LYS A 65 11.11 0.24 3.62
C LYS A 65 9.79 -0.50 3.77
N ALA A 66 8.94 -0.42 2.76
CA ALA A 66 7.61 -1.06 2.73
C ALA A 66 7.53 -2.13 1.63
N ASP A 67 8.69 -2.69 1.26
CA ASP A 67 8.85 -3.78 0.31
C ASP A 67 8.43 -5.13 0.89
N GLU A 68 8.72 -5.40 2.16
CA GLU A 68 8.29 -6.62 2.84
C GLU A 68 6.81 -6.55 3.26
N ARG A 69 6.10 -7.68 3.15
CA ARG A 69 4.65 -7.74 3.42
C ARG A 69 4.26 -7.21 4.80
N ALA A 70 5.05 -7.51 5.83
CA ALA A 70 4.80 -7.03 7.19
C ALA A 70 4.95 -5.51 7.31
N ASP A 71 5.92 -4.92 6.61
CA ASP A 71 6.17 -3.48 6.66
C ASP A 71 5.19 -2.71 5.78
N LEU A 72 4.75 -3.31 4.66
CA LEU A 72 3.64 -2.80 3.85
C LEU A 72 2.35 -2.70 4.66
N ILE A 73 2.04 -3.70 5.49
CA ILE A 73 0.84 -3.68 6.34
C ILE A 73 0.93 -2.58 7.39
N LYS A 74 2.06 -2.45 8.09
CA LYS A 74 2.28 -1.33 9.02
C LYS A 74 2.17 0.03 8.32
N TYR A 75 2.69 0.14 7.09
CA TYR A 75 2.58 1.36 6.29
C TYR A 75 1.11 1.69 6.01
N ILE A 76 0.32 0.72 5.54
CA ILE A 76 -1.11 0.89 5.28
C ILE A 76 -1.86 1.28 6.55
N GLU A 77 -1.56 0.69 7.71
CA GLU A 77 -2.21 1.06 8.98
C GLU A 77 -1.93 2.51 9.40
N VAL A 78 -0.69 2.97 9.20
CA VAL A 78 -0.32 4.36 9.50
C VAL A 78 -1.02 5.32 8.53
N GLU A 79 -1.05 5.00 7.25
CA GLU A 79 -1.70 5.86 6.24
C GLU A 79 -3.24 5.82 6.37
N ALA A 80 -3.83 4.68 6.73
CA ALA A 80 -5.26 4.54 6.99
C ALA A 80 -5.72 5.42 8.16
N LYS A 81 -4.86 5.62 9.18
CA LYS A 81 -5.14 6.54 10.31
C LYS A 81 -5.11 8.02 9.89
N LYS A 82 -4.46 8.36 8.77
CA LYS A 82 -4.37 9.73 8.24
C LYS A 82 -5.48 10.05 7.25
N ALA A 83 -6.05 9.04 6.60
CA ALA A 83 -7.16 9.24 5.69
C ALA A 83 -8.38 9.73 6.49
N PRO A 84 -9.08 10.79 6.04
CA PRO A 84 -10.27 11.27 6.73
C PRO A 84 -11.32 10.15 6.77
N SER A 85 -11.85 9.91 7.96
CA SER A 85 -13.02 9.06 8.15
C SER A 85 -14.23 9.73 7.50
N SER A 86 -14.53 9.35 6.26
CA SER A 86 -15.83 9.54 5.62
C SER A 86 -16.53 8.18 5.50
#